data_AF-A0A371FNL8-F1
#
_entry.id   AF-A0A371FNL8-F1
#
_cell.length_a   1.000
_cell.length_b   1.000
_cell.length_c   1.000
_cell.angle_alpha   90.00
_cell.angle_beta   90.00
_cell.angle_gamma   90.00
#
_symmetry.space_group_name_H-M   'P 1'
#
loop_
_entity.id
_entity.type
_entity.pdbx_description
1 polymer ?
#
loop_
_entity_poly.entity_id
_entity_poly.type
_entity_poly.pdbx_seq_one_letter_code
_entity_poly.pdbx_strand_id
1 'polypeptide(L)'
;MKCLDGIQGPVYVGTGCVFNRQALYGYEPPSEKRPKIKSCCWPSCSTCCSGDSQSTSHDEETDQELEDFDEEEEEELCFVSRNNLEKRFGQSPVFIASALMEDGGLPKGTNSRLLIKEAIHVISCDYEEKTEWGKEIFISHMIAKEPSHIGWLYGSVTEDILTGFNMHCRGWKSVYCMPKKAVFKGSAPINLSDRLHQVLKWALGSTEIFFSGYCPLWYGYSGKLKWLQRLAYTNSIVYPFTSIPLLIYCTIPAVCLMTGKFIIPTLSNLASIWLMALFISIILTCVLELRWSGVSIQDWWRNEQFWVIGGVSAHLFAVFQGLLKVAGVDTNFTVRAKSANDTAFGQLYLFKWTTLLIPPTSLVILNMVGIVAGISDAINNGYDSWGSFFGKLFFSLWVIVHLYPFLKGLMGRQNRTPTIVVLWSIFLAIVFSMIWVRIDIFLPKQTGPVLKQCGIKC
;
A
#
# COMPACT_ATOMS: atom_id res chain seq x y z
N MET A 1 5.90 -5.39 -8.20
CA MET A 1 4.98 -5.96 -9.22
C MET A 1 5.47 -7.25 -9.84
N LYS A 2 6.62 -7.31 -10.53
CA LYS A 2 7.11 -8.56 -11.19
C LYS A 2 7.14 -9.79 -10.26
N CYS A 3 7.58 -9.64 -9.02
CA CYS A 3 7.66 -10.77 -8.08
C CYS A 3 6.29 -11.37 -7.73
N LEU A 4 5.23 -10.56 -7.72
CA LEU A 4 3.87 -11.03 -7.45
C LEU A 4 3.29 -11.86 -8.61
N ASP A 5 3.80 -11.63 -9.82
CA ASP A 5 3.40 -12.36 -11.02
C ASP A 5 3.70 -13.87 -10.91
N GLY A 6 4.78 -14.23 -10.20
CA GLY A 6 5.12 -15.63 -9.93
C GLY A 6 4.23 -16.31 -8.87
N ILE A 7 3.36 -15.57 -8.18
CA ILE A 7 2.50 -16.10 -7.12
C ILE A 7 1.06 -16.23 -7.62
N GLN A 8 0.34 -15.12 -7.69
CA GLN A 8 -1.06 -15.06 -8.13
C GLN A 8 -1.32 -13.87 -9.08
N GLY A 9 -0.29 -13.04 -9.32
CA GLY A 9 -0.37 -11.89 -10.20
C GLY A 9 -0.26 -10.54 -9.48
N PRO A 10 -0.10 -9.45 -10.25
CA PRO A 10 -0.05 -8.10 -9.73
C PRO A 10 -1.40 -7.64 -9.16
N VAL A 11 -1.37 -6.60 -8.34
CA VAL A 11 -2.57 -5.95 -7.82
C VAL A 11 -3.13 -4.96 -8.85
N TYR A 12 -4.45 -4.78 -8.88
CA TYR A 12 -5.09 -3.76 -9.71
C TYR A 12 -4.78 -2.34 -9.18
N VAL A 13 -4.32 -1.45 -10.07
CA VAL A 13 -3.85 -0.09 -9.75
C VAL A 13 -4.60 1.01 -10.51
N GLY A 14 -5.83 0.72 -10.94
CA GLY A 14 -6.73 1.69 -11.58
C GLY A 14 -6.57 1.87 -13.10
N THR A 15 -5.43 1.53 -13.70
CA THR A 15 -5.16 1.81 -15.14
C THR A 15 -4.42 0.68 -15.86
N GLY A 16 -4.61 0.60 -17.20
CA GLY A 16 -3.87 -0.32 -18.06
C GLY A 16 -4.20 -1.81 -17.88
N CYS A 17 -5.42 -2.12 -17.42
CA CYS A 17 -5.88 -3.49 -17.16
C CYS A 17 -6.98 -3.91 -18.13
N VAL A 18 -6.95 -5.17 -18.56
CA VAL A 18 -8.00 -5.80 -19.36
C VAL A 18 -8.65 -6.86 -18.47
N PHE A 19 -9.89 -6.61 -18.05
CA PHE A 19 -10.62 -7.49 -17.15
C PHE A 19 -11.38 -8.57 -17.91
N ASN A 20 -11.45 -9.77 -17.33
CA ASN A 20 -12.41 -10.78 -17.78
C ASN A 20 -13.82 -10.38 -17.30
N ARG A 21 -14.77 -10.33 -18.24
CA ARG A 21 -16.19 -9.98 -17.98
C ARG A 21 -16.80 -10.84 -16.88
N GLN A 22 -16.63 -12.16 -16.94
CA GLN A 22 -17.19 -13.10 -15.97
C GLN A 22 -16.57 -12.91 -14.58
N ALA A 23 -15.29 -12.57 -14.53
CA ALA A 23 -14.60 -12.29 -13.27
C ALA A 23 -15.15 -11.02 -12.58
N LEU A 24 -15.44 -9.96 -13.35
CA LEU A 24 -16.08 -8.73 -12.84
C LEU A 24 -17.52 -8.99 -12.36
N TYR A 25 -18.24 -9.89 -13.03
CA TYR A 25 -19.57 -10.32 -12.56
C TYR A 25 -19.53 -11.24 -11.35
N GLY A 26 -18.34 -11.60 -10.87
CA GLY A 26 -18.15 -12.36 -9.66
C GLY A 26 -18.37 -13.86 -9.78
N TYR A 27 -18.30 -14.39 -11.00
CA TYR A 27 -18.18 -15.83 -11.19
C TYR A 27 -16.82 -16.34 -10.71
N GLU A 28 -16.79 -17.61 -10.31
CA GLU A 28 -15.55 -18.30 -10.00
C GLU A 28 -14.71 -18.53 -11.28
N PRO A 29 -13.37 -18.65 -11.16
CA PRO A 29 -12.57 -19.06 -12.30
C PRO A 29 -13.03 -20.42 -12.82
N PRO A 30 -13.07 -20.63 -14.14
CA PRO A 30 -13.44 -21.92 -14.71
C PRO A 30 -12.50 -22.99 -14.14
N SER A 31 -13.07 -24.12 -13.70
CA SER A 31 -12.30 -25.23 -13.14
C SER A 31 -11.23 -25.64 -14.15
N GLU A 32 -9.96 -25.66 -13.73
CA GLU A 32 -8.88 -26.32 -14.48
C GLU A 32 -9.15 -27.84 -14.46
N LYS A 33 -10.18 -28.31 -15.15
CA LYS A 33 -10.25 -29.70 -15.59
C LYS A 33 -9.11 -29.85 -16.58
N ARG A 34 -7.91 -30.19 -16.08
CA ARG A 34 -6.86 -30.78 -16.92
C ARG A 34 -7.55 -31.87 -17.73
N PRO A 35 -7.48 -31.88 -19.07
CA PRO A 35 -8.00 -32.99 -19.82
C PRO A 35 -7.27 -34.22 -19.30
N LYS A 36 -8.00 -35.12 -18.63
CA LYS A 36 -7.50 -36.46 -18.40
C LYS A 36 -7.27 -37.00 -19.80
N ILE A 37 -6.02 -37.10 -20.21
CA ILE A 37 -5.62 -37.86 -21.39
C ILE A 37 -6.11 -39.28 -21.08
N LYS A 38 -7.33 -39.61 -21.52
CA LYS A 38 -7.77 -40.98 -21.66
C LYS A 38 -6.88 -41.51 -22.79
N SER A 39 -5.90 -42.33 -22.44
CA SER A 39 -5.18 -43.13 -23.42
C SER A 39 -6.18 -44.14 -24.01
N CYS A 40 -6.94 -43.71 -25.00
CA CYS A 40 -7.59 -44.62 -25.93
C CYS A 40 -6.51 -45.17 -26.88
N CYS A 41 -5.74 -46.14 -26.38
CA CYS A 41 -5.01 -47.07 -27.23
C CYS A 41 -5.81 -48.37 -27.26
N TRP A 42 -6.68 -48.51 -28.24
CA TRP A 42 -7.11 -49.80 -28.77
C TRP A 42 -6.77 -49.81 -30.25
N PRO A 43 -5.89 -50.73 -30.67
CA PRO A 43 -6.06 -51.41 -31.93
C PRO A 43 -6.36 -52.89 -31.68
N SER A 44 -7.42 -53.37 -32.33
CA SER A 44 -7.59 -54.69 -32.91
C SER A 44 -6.62 -55.79 -32.43
N CYS A 45 -7.14 -56.76 -31.68
CA CYS A 45 -6.62 -58.12 -31.72
C CYS A 45 -7.76 -59.12 -31.55
N SER A 46 -8.00 -59.86 -32.63
CA SER A 46 -8.88 -61.02 -32.72
C SER A 46 -8.29 -62.22 -31.98
N THR A 47 -9.19 -63.10 -31.51
CA THR A 47 -8.98 -64.53 -31.19
C THR A 47 -8.07 -64.86 -30.00
N CYS A 48 -8.65 -65.42 -28.94
CA CYS A 48 -8.48 -66.82 -28.57
C CYS A 48 -9.03 -67.17 -27.17
N CYS A 49 -9.56 -68.40 -27.08
CA CYS A 49 -9.72 -69.28 -25.92
C CYS A 49 -11.02 -69.25 -25.10
N SER A 50 -11.84 -70.27 -25.40
CA SER A 50 -12.91 -70.89 -24.63
C SER A 50 -12.45 -71.44 -23.26
N GLY A 51 -13.37 -71.56 -22.30
CA GLY A 51 -13.21 -72.38 -21.10
C GLY A 51 -14.31 -72.18 -20.06
N ASP A 52 -15.17 -73.19 -19.91
CA ASP A 52 -16.24 -73.36 -18.91
C ASP A 52 -15.79 -73.19 -17.45
N SER A 53 -16.69 -72.69 -16.58
CA SER A 53 -17.28 -73.49 -15.47
C SER A 53 -18.11 -72.64 -14.48
N GLN A 54 -19.19 -73.27 -14.02
CA GLN A 54 -20.27 -72.81 -13.13
C GLN A 54 -19.82 -72.50 -11.70
N SER A 55 -20.55 -71.62 -10.99
CA SER A 55 -21.46 -72.01 -9.88
C SER A 55 -21.84 -70.83 -8.95
N THR A 56 -23.18 -70.62 -8.82
CA THR A 56 -24.00 -70.33 -7.61
C THR A 56 -23.48 -69.33 -6.55
N SER A 57 -24.24 -68.36 -6.00
CA SER A 57 -25.66 -68.37 -5.60
C SER A 57 -26.15 -67.01 -5.04
N HIS A 58 -27.46 -66.76 -5.23
CA HIS A 58 -28.45 -66.07 -4.37
C HIS A 58 -28.43 -64.55 -4.13
N ASP A 59 -29.41 -63.90 -4.79
CA ASP A 59 -30.52 -63.06 -4.28
C ASP A 59 -30.26 -61.92 -3.28
N GLU A 60 -30.62 -60.70 -3.71
CA GLU A 60 -31.74 -59.95 -3.13
C GLU A 60 -32.16 -58.81 -4.08
N GLU A 61 -33.43 -58.86 -4.53
CA GLU A 61 -34.12 -57.77 -5.22
C GLU A 61 -34.41 -56.63 -4.23
N THR A 62 -34.23 -55.38 -4.66
CA THR A 62 -35.11 -54.30 -4.19
C THR A 62 -35.21 -53.24 -5.28
N ASP A 63 -36.38 -53.20 -5.90
CA ASP A 63 -36.84 -52.09 -6.72
C ASP A 63 -36.73 -50.78 -5.93
N GLN A 64 -36.07 -49.78 -6.50
CA GLN A 64 -36.26 -48.38 -6.12
C GLN A 64 -36.68 -47.61 -7.37
N GLU A 65 -38.01 -47.50 -7.45
CA GLU A 65 -38.80 -46.38 -7.93
C GLU A 65 -38.00 -45.21 -8.53
N LEU A 66 -38.25 -44.99 -9.83
CA LEU A 66 -38.05 -43.70 -10.48
C LEU A 66 -38.94 -42.69 -9.76
N GLU A 67 -38.37 -41.91 -8.84
CA GLU A 67 -39.00 -40.70 -8.32
C GLU A 67 -39.13 -39.70 -9.48
N ASP A 68 -40.38 -39.53 -9.91
CA ASP A 68 -40.87 -38.38 -10.68
C ASP A 68 -40.51 -37.13 -9.87
N PHE A 69 -39.62 -36.28 -10.39
CA PHE A 69 -39.41 -34.95 -9.81
C PHE A 69 -40.65 -34.11 -10.14
N ASP A 70 -41.40 -33.71 -9.10
CA ASP A 70 -42.63 -32.93 -9.24
C ASP A 70 -42.36 -31.60 -9.99
N GLU A 71 -43.15 -31.32 -11.03
CA GLU A 71 -43.06 -30.09 -11.84
C GLU A 71 -43.17 -28.79 -11.00
N GLU A 72 -43.83 -28.87 -9.83
CA GLU A 72 -43.95 -27.75 -8.88
C GLU A 72 -42.62 -27.39 -8.19
N GLU A 73 -41.76 -28.37 -7.88
CA GLU A 73 -40.44 -28.12 -7.28
C GLU A 73 -39.46 -27.55 -8.32
N GLU A 74 -39.56 -27.96 -9.60
CA GLU A 74 -38.78 -27.38 -10.70
C GLU A 74 -39.19 -25.93 -10.99
N GLU A 75 -40.50 -25.61 -10.94
CA GLU A 75 -40.99 -24.23 -11.07
C GLU A 75 -40.53 -23.34 -9.91
N GLU A 76 -40.56 -23.85 -8.67
CA GLU A 76 -40.10 -23.13 -7.49
C GLU A 76 -38.58 -22.88 -7.54
N LEU A 77 -37.78 -23.88 -7.98
CA LEU A 77 -36.34 -23.74 -8.21
C LEU A 77 -36.01 -22.76 -9.34
N CYS A 78 -36.76 -22.78 -10.45
CA CYS A 78 -36.62 -21.81 -11.54
C CYS A 78 -36.97 -20.39 -11.09
N PHE A 79 -38.02 -20.24 -10.28
CA PHE A 79 -38.44 -18.96 -9.73
C PHE A 79 -37.42 -18.40 -8.73
N VAL A 80 -36.93 -19.23 -7.81
CA VAL A 80 -35.86 -18.87 -6.87
C VAL A 80 -34.57 -18.52 -7.60
N SER A 81 -34.22 -19.25 -8.66
CA SER A 81 -33.08 -18.96 -9.54
C SER A 81 -33.22 -17.60 -10.24
N ARG A 82 -34.41 -17.27 -10.75
CA ARG A 82 -34.67 -15.98 -11.41
C ARG A 82 -34.63 -14.81 -10.45
N ASN A 83 -35.26 -14.93 -9.28
CA ASN A 83 -35.21 -13.90 -8.24
C ASN A 83 -33.78 -13.64 -7.74
N ASN A 84 -32.96 -14.69 -7.64
CA ASN A 84 -31.55 -14.53 -7.27
C ASN A 84 -30.73 -13.82 -8.36
N LEU A 85 -31.02 -14.08 -9.64
CA LEU A 85 -30.37 -13.39 -10.76
C LEU A 85 -30.78 -11.92 -10.85
N GLU A 86 -32.07 -11.60 -10.64
CA GLU A 86 -32.56 -10.22 -10.58
C GLU A 86 -31.95 -9.46 -9.38
N LYS A 87 -31.84 -10.12 -8.23
CA LYS A 87 -31.15 -9.55 -7.07
C LYS A 87 -29.66 -9.31 -7.33
N ARG A 88 -28.98 -10.20 -8.07
CA ARG A 88 -27.58 -10.02 -8.47
C ARG A 88 -27.43 -8.87 -9.46
N PHE A 89 -28.05 -8.99 -10.63
CA PHE A 89 -27.74 -8.20 -11.81
C PHE A 89 -28.68 -7.01 -12.04
N GLY A 90 -29.82 -6.96 -11.34
CA GLY A 90 -30.88 -5.97 -11.53
C GLY A 90 -32.05 -6.51 -12.36
N GLN A 91 -33.06 -5.66 -12.58
CA GLN A 91 -34.35 -6.07 -13.14
C GLN A 91 -34.36 -6.28 -14.67
N SER A 92 -33.26 -5.98 -15.37
CA SER A 92 -33.20 -6.11 -16.83
C SER A 92 -33.04 -7.58 -17.27
N PRO A 93 -34.07 -8.20 -17.89
CA PRO A 93 -33.96 -9.59 -18.35
C PRO A 93 -32.99 -9.74 -19.53
N VAL A 94 -32.85 -8.69 -20.35
CA VAL A 94 -31.92 -8.66 -21.49
C VAL A 94 -30.48 -8.62 -21.00
N PHE A 95 -30.20 -7.83 -19.95
CA PHE A 95 -28.88 -7.77 -19.35
C PHE A 95 -28.50 -9.10 -18.69
N ILE A 96 -29.42 -9.70 -17.91
CA ILE A 96 -29.23 -11.03 -17.31
C ILE A 96 -28.90 -12.06 -18.40
N ALA A 97 -29.71 -12.12 -19.46
CA ALA A 97 -29.49 -13.03 -20.57
C ALA A 97 -28.12 -12.81 -21.25
N SER A 98 -27.71 -11.56 -21.44
CA SER A 98 -26.38 -11.24 -22.00
C SER A 98 -25.22 -11.57 -21.06
N ALA A 99 -25.42 -11.45 -19.74
CA ALA A 99 -24.39 -11.73 -18.73
C ALA A 99 -24.11 -13.23 -18.60
N LEU A 100 -25.14 -14.07 -18.76
CA LEU A 100 -25.05 -15.53 -18.72
C LEU A 100 -24.35 -16.14 -19.95
N MET A 101 -24.19 -15.38 -21.04
CA MET A 101 -23.47 -15.84 -22.23
C MET A 101 -21.95 -15.75 -22.02
N GLU A 102 -21.29 -16.90 -21.84
CA GLU A 102 -19.83 -16.98 -21.62
C GLU A 102 -19.02 -16.42 -22.80
N ASP A 103 -19.36 -16.80 -24.03
CA ASP A 103 -18.70 -16.33 -25.26
C ASP A 103 -19.05 -14.87 -25.62
N GLY A 104 -19.95 -14.24 -24.85
CA GLY A 104 -20.48 -12.91 -25.11
C GLY A 104 -21.41 -12.86 -26.32
N GLY A 105 -21.63 -11.65 -26.83
CA GLY A 105 -22.57 -11.39 -27.92
C GLY A 105 -23.97 -10.98 -27.45
N LEU A 106 -24.91 -10.97 -28.40
CA LEU A 106 -26.29 -10.55 -28.18
C LEU A 106 -27.22 -11.77 -28.12
N PRO A 107 -28.21 -11.80 -27.21
CA PRO A 107 -29.21 -12.83 -27.20
C PRO A 107 -30.05 -12.81 -28.50
N LYS A 108 -30.47 -13.99 -28.95
CA LYS A 108 -31.22 -14.18 -30.21
C LYS A 108 -32.56 -13.42 -30.16
N GLY A 109 -32.94 -12.78 -31.27
CA GLY A 109 -34.22 -12.07 -31.39
C GLY A 109 -34.23 -10.61 -30.90
N THR A 110 -33.07 -10.03 -30.63
CA THR A 110 -32.95 -8.63 -30.19
C THR A 110 -33.06 -7.62 -31.34
N ASN A 111 -33.83 -6.55 -31.14
CA ASN A 111 -33.95 -5.42 -32.08
C ASN A 111 -33.13 -4.23 -31.57
N SER A 112 -32.40 -3.55 -32.46
CA SER A 112 -31.59 -2.37 -32.12
C SER A 112 -32.35 -1.30 -31.33
N ARG A 113 -33.61 -1.02 -31.68
CA ARG A 113 -34.41 -0.02 -30.94
C ARG A 113 -34.74 -0.46 -29.51
N LEU A 114 -34.98 -1.76 -29.30
CA LEU A 114 -35.20 -2.33 -27.97
C LEU A 114 -33.91 -2.32 -27.15
N LEU A 115 -32.77 -2.64 -27.76
CA LEU A 115 -31.46 -2.60 -27.10
C LEU A 115 -31.11 -1.20 -26.60
N ILE A 116 -31.42 -0.14 -27.37
CA ILE A 116 -31.19 1.24 -26.91
C ILE A 116 -32.10 1.59 -25.73
N LYS A 117 -33.38 1.23 -25.79
CA LYS A 117 -34.32 1.45 -24.67
C LYS A 117 -33.85 0.73 -23.41
N GLU A 118 -33.38 -0.50 -23.57
CA GLU A 118 -32.88 -1.31 -22.47
C GLU A 118 -31.56 -0.79 -21.90
N ALA A 119 -30.64 -0.33 -22.75
CA ALA A 119 -29.42 0.31 -22.32
C ALA A 119 -29.71 1.58 -21.51
N ILE A 120 -30.71 2.38 -21.90
CA ILE A 120 -31.17 3.55 -21.13
C ILE A 120 -31.73 3.13 -19.77
N HIS A 121 -32.44 2.00 -19.69
CA HIS A 121 -32.94 1.47 -18.43
C HIS A 121 -31.81 1.00 -17.50
N VAL A 122 -30.83 0.26 -18.02
CA VAL A 122 -29.71 -0.28 -17.21
C VAL A 122 -28.79 0.80 -16.64
N ILE A 123 -28.73 1.99 -17.26
CA ILE A 123 -27.95 3.14 -16.77
C ILE A 123 -28.78 4.11 -15.90
N SER A 124 -30.01 3.74 -15.51
CA SER A 124 -30.84 4.59 -14.66
C SER A 124 -30.25 4.71 -13.25
N CYS A 125 -30.54 5.82 -12.57
CA CYS A 125 -29.97 6.13 -11.26
C CYS A 125 -30.38 5.16 -10.14
N ASP A 126 -31.52 4.50 -10.32
CA ASP A 126 -32.14 3.56 -9.39
C ASP A 126 -31.83 2.09 -9.73
N TYR A 127 -31.13 1.82 -10.84
CA TYR A 127 -30.90 0.44 -11.31
C TYR A 127 -30.13 -0.41 -10.30
N GLU A 128 -29.19 0.20 -9.58
CA GLU A 128 -28.36 -0.50 -8.59
C GLU A 128 -29.07 -0.66 -7.22
N GLU A 129 -30.25 -0.06 -7.04
CA GLU A 129 -30.98 -0.10 -5.76
C GLU A 129 -31.39 -1.54 -5.43
N LYS A 130 -31.05 -2.02 -4.21
CA LYS A 130 -31.32 -3.39 -3.71
C LYS A 130 -30.67 -4.51 -4.53
N THR A 131 -29.72 -4.18 -5.41
CA THR A 131 -28.94 -5.18 -6.17
C THR A 131 -27.64 -5.56 -5.45
N GLU A 132 -26.84 -6.46 -6.05
CA GLU A 132 -25.49 -6.79 -5.59
C GLU A 132 -24.37 -6.01 -6.27
N TRP A 133 -24.72 -4.99 -7.04
CA TRP A 133 -23.77 -4.07 -7.65
C TRP A 133 -23.01 -3.27 -6.59
N GLY A 134 -21.68 -3.42 -6.60
CA GLY A 134 -20.74 -2.60 -5.88
C GLY A 134 -20.94 -2.41 -4.39
N LYS A 135 -21.70 -3.27 -3.69
CA LYS A 135 -22.09 -3.08 -2.28
C LYS A 135 -20.96 -2.53 -1.40
N GLU A 136 -21.32 -1.55 -0.57
CA GLU A 136 -20.38 -0.79 0.24
C GLU A 136 -19.68 -1.62 1.32
N ILE A 137 -18.39 -1.32 1.48
CA ILE A 137 -17.47 -1.92 2.45
C ILE A 137 -17.96 -1.85 3.91
N PHE A 138 -18.62 -0.75 4.30
CA PHE A 138 -19.02 -0.50 5.70
C PHE A 138 -20.32 -1.21 6.10
N ILE A 139 -21.20 -1.49 5.15
CA ILE A 139 -22.52 -2.10 5.41
C ILE A 139 -22.40 -3.63 5.56
N SER A 140 -21.35 -4.24 5.02
CA SER A 140 -21.24 -5.71 4.98
C SER A 140 -20.87 -6.37 6.33
N HIS A 141 -20.75 -5.61 7.43
CA HIS A 141 -20.35 -6.15 8.74
C HIS A 141 -21.42 -7.00 9.44
N MET A 142 -22.67 -7.07 8.94
CA MET A 142 -23.76 -7.74 9.68
C MET A 142 -24.43 -8.97 9.06
N ILE A 143 -24.39 -9.30 7.76
CA ILE A 143 -25.38 -10.29 7.24
C ILE A 143 -24.89 -11.37 6.24
N ALA A 144 -23.80 -11.24 5.49
CA ALA A 144 -23.56 -12.21 4.39
C ALA A 144 -22.50 -13.28 4.71
N LYS A 145 -22.94 -14.54 4.81
CA LYS A 145 -22.09 -15.73 4.93
C LYS A 145 -21.21 -15.98 3.69
N GLU A 146 -21.55 -15.38 2.55
CA GLU A 146 -20.70 -15.30 1.35
C GLU A 146 -21.22 -14.20 0.42
N PRO A 147 -20.64 -12.99 0.44
CA PRO A 147 -21.13 -11.93 -0.44
C PRO A 147 -20.50 -12.06 -1.83
N SER A 148 -21.31 -12.52 -2.79
CA SER A 148 -21.02 -12.53 -4.23
C SER A 148 -21.15 -11.14 -4.86
N HIS A 149 -20.31 -10.20 -4.42
CA HIS A 149 -20.25 -8.85 -4.99
C HIS A 149 -19.98 -8.84 -6.50
N ILE A 150 -20.70 -7.97 -7.21
CA ILE A 150 -20.58 -7.75 -8.66
C ILE A 150 -19.97 -6.36 -8.88
N GLY A 151 -19.03 -6.27 -9.83
CA GLY A 151 -18.45 -5.01 -10.26
C GLY A 151 -17.33 -4.50 -9.36
N TRP A 152 -17.11 -3.19 -9.37
CA TRP A 152 -16.16 -2.50 -8.50
C TRP A 152 -16.76 -2.34 -7.10
N LEU A 153 -15.97 -2.58 -6.05
CA LEU A 153 -16.45 -2.41 -4.67
C LEU A 153 -16.52 -0.93 -4.28
N TYR A 154 -17.64 -0.48 -3.70
CA TYR A 154 -17.84 0.91 -3.29
C TYR A 154 -17.36 1.18 -1.86
N GLY A 155 -17.11 2.46 -1.56
CA GLY A 155 -16.92 2.94 -0.18
C GLY A 155 -15.48 3.18 0.26
N SER A 156 -14.48 2.96 -0.61
CA SER A 156 -13.08 3.36 -0.35
C SER A 156 -12.55 4.21 -1.50
N VAL A 157 -11.66 5.16 -1.18
CA VAL A 157 -10.91 5.96 -2.17
C VAL A 157 -9.94 5.10 -3.01
N THR A 158 -9.65 3.88 -2.57
CA THR A 158 -8.80 2.91 -3.28
C THR A 158 -9.60 1.65 -3.60
N GLU A 159 -10.69 1.81 -4.36
CA GLU A 159 -11.54 0.71 -4.82
C GLU A 159 -10.80 -0.26 -5.75
N ASP A 160 -9.72 0.20 -6.39
CA ASP A 160 -8.90 -0.56 -7.31
C ASP A 160 -8.23 -1.77 -6.64
N ILE A 161 -7.41 -1.53 -5.61
CA ILE A 161 -6.75 -2.60 -4.85
C ILE A 161 -7.76 -3.56 -4.22
N LEU A 162 -8.88 -3.03 -3.72
CA LEU A 162 -9.91 -3.82 -3.07
C LEU A 162 -10.63 -4.75 -4.04
N THR A 163 -10.98 -4.25 -5.22
CA THR A 163 -11.62 -5.04 -6.27
C THR A 163 -10.69 -6.17 -6.72
N GLY A 164 -9.41 -5.86 -6.95
CA GLY A 164 -8.40 -6.87 -7.27
C GLY A 164 -8.23 -7.92 -6.17
N PHE A 165 -8.20 -7.49 -4.91
CA PHE A 165 -8.11 -8.38 -3.75
C PHE A 165 -9.29 -9.35 -3.68
N ASN A 166 -10.52 -8.84 -3.84
CA ASN A 166 -11.73 -9.67 -3.82
C ASN A 166 -11.71 -10.73 -4.93
N MET A 167 -11.35 -10.34 -6.15
CA MET A 167 -11.20 -11.27 -7.27
C MET A 167 -10.14 -12.35 -7.00
N HIS A 168 -8.99 -11.97 -6.42
CA HIS A 168 -7.96 -12.94 -6.03
C HIS A 168 -8.41 -13.88 -4.91
N CYS A 169 -9.22 -13.40 -3.96
CA CYS A 169 -9.84 -14.26 -2.94
C CYS A 169 -10.75 -15.34 -3.54
N ARG A 170 -11.42 -15.05 -4.66
CA ARG A 170 -12.21 -16.03 -5.43
C ARG A 170 -11.35 -17.02 -6.24
N GLY A 171 -10.03 -16.83 -6.26
CA GLY A 171 -9.08 -17.71 -6.96
C GLY A 171 -8.71 -17.24 -8.37
N TRP A 172 -9.18 -16.07 -8.81
CA TRP A 172 -8.69 -15.50 -10.05
C TRP A 172 -7.20 -15.18 -9.96
N LYS A 173 -6.53 -15.33 -11.11
CA LYS A 173 -5.13 -14.97 -11.30
C LYS A 173 -5.07 -13.73 -12.20
N SER A 174 -4.06 -12.90 -12.00
CA SER A 174 -3.78 -11.74 -12.86
C SER A 174 -2.39 -11.88 -13.46
N VAL A 175 -2.12 -11.14 -14.53
CA VAL A 175 -0.86 -11.25 -15.29
C VAL A 175 -0.22 -9.89 -15.46
N TYR A 176 1.08 -9.79 -15.19
CA TYR A 176 1.88 -8.58 -15.38
C TYR A 176 2.65 -8.63 -16.70
N CYS A 177 2.14 -7.96 -17.74
CA CYS A 177 2.81 -7.88 -19.04
C CYS A 177 3.62 -6.58 -19.17
N MET A 178 4.90 -6.70 -19.55
CA MET A 178 5.75 -5.55 -19.87
C MET A 178 6.28 -5.64 -21.31
N PRO A 179 5.57 -5.06 -22.29
CA PRO A 179 6.06 -4.96 -23.66
C PRO A 179 7.31 -4.06 -23.75
N LYS A 180 8.12 -4.25 -24.80
CA LYS A 180 9.34 -3.43 -25.05
C LYS A 180 9.06 -1.93 -25.14
N LYS A 181 7.89 -1.56 -25.69
CA LYS A 181 7.42 -0.18 -25.77
C LYS A 181 6.32 0.04 -24.73
N ALA A 182 6.43 1.10 -23.95
CA ALA A 182 5.37 1.49 -23.03
C ALA A 182 4.08 1.77 -23.82
N VAL A 183 3.08 0.90 -23.63
CA VAL A 183 1.77 0.96 -24.33
C VAL A 183 0.87 2.01 -23.68
N PHE A 184 0.97 2.18 -22.37
CA PHE A 184 0.25 3.19 -21.61
C PHE A 184 1.21 4.28 -21.13
N LYS A 185 0.91 5.54 -21.48
CA LYS A 185 1.62 6.73 -20.98
C LYS A 185 0.59 7.74 -20.52
N GLY A 186 0.78 8.26 -19.31
CA GLY A 186 -0.04 9.33 -18.75
C GLY A 186 0.83 10.48 -18.26
N SER A 187 0.21 11.65 -18.11
CA SER A 187 0.85 12.81 -17.49
C SER A 187 0.97 12.61 -15.98
N ALA A 188 2.16 12.78 -15.43
CA ALA A 188 2.40 12.69 -13.99
C ALA A 188 2.38 14.08 -13.34
N PRO A 189 1.98 14.20 -12.05
CA PRO A 189 2.11 15.45 -11.31
C PRO A 189 3.56 15.94 -11.32
N ILE A 190 3.75 17.21 -11.67
CA ILE A 190 5.08 17.84 -11.75
C ILE A 190 5.48 18.45 -10.40
N ASN A 191 4.50 18.90 -9.62
CA ASN A 191 4.70 19.55 -8.33
C ASN A 191 4.67 18.56 -7.17
N LEU A 192 5.55 18.78 -6.18
CA LEU A 192 5.61 17.97 -4.96
C LEU A 192 4.31 18.00 -4.17
N SER A 193 3.66 19.17 -4.07
CA SER A 193 2.37 19.30 -3.36
C SER A 193 1.31 18.38 -3.96
N ASP A 194 1.12 18.43 -5.27
CA ASP A 194 0.09 17.64 -5.95
C ASP A 194 0.41 16.13 -5.85
N ARG A 195 1.70 15.77 -5.91
CA ARG A 195 2.16 14.40 -5.67
C ARG A 195 1.90 13.92 -4.24
N LEU A 196 2.08 14.77 -3.23
CA LEU A 196 1.77 14.41 -1.83
C LEU A 196 0.27 14.26 -1.59
N HIS A 197 -0.59 15.05 -2.25
CA HIS A 197 -2.04 14.85 -2.17
C HIS A 197 -2.46 13.52 -2.82
N GLN A 198 -1.79 13.13 -3.92
CA GLN A 198 -2.01 11.82 -4.52
C GLN A 198 -1.63 10.69 -3.55
N VAL A 199 -0.46 10.77 -2.92
CA VAL A 199 -0.02 9.79 -1.92
C VAL A 199 -0.95 9.78 -0.70
N LEU A 200 -1.45 10.94 -0.26
CA LEU A 200 -2.42 11.05 0.82
C LEU A 200 -3.71 10.27 0.48
N LYS A 201 -4.24 10.40 -0.74
CA LYS A 201 -5.43 9.65 -1.17
C LYS A 201 -5.21 8.14 -1.12
N TRP A 202 -4.04 7.68 -1.59
CA TRP A 202 -3.70 6.25 -1.54
C TRP A 202 -3.54 5.74 -0.11
N ALA A 203 -2.91 6.53 0.76
CA ALA A 203 -2.74 6.17 2.16
C ALA A 203 -4.08 6.18 2.91
N LEU A 204 -4.98 7.11 2.57
CA LEU A 204 -6.34 7.17 3.11
C LEU A 204 -7.15 5.94 2.74
N GLY A 205 -7.25 5.60 1.45
CA GLY A 205 -7.99 4.42 1.04
C GLY A 205 -7.41 3.13 1.62
N SER A 206 -6.09 3.01 1.68
CA SER A 206 -5.39 1.91 2.37
C SER A 206 -5.78 1.81 3.86
N THR A 207 -5.83 2.95 4.57
CA THR A 207 -6.26 3.01 5.97
C THR A 207 -7.76 2.68 6.15
N GLU A 208 -8.62 3.11 5.23
CA GLU A 208 -10.05 2.77 5.21
C GLU A 208 -10.26 1.27 5.03
N ILE A 209 -9.54 0.64 4.08
CA ILE A 209 -9.58 -0.81 3.88
C ILE A 209 -9.09 -1.53 5.14
N PHE A 210 -8.03 -1.05 5.78
CA PHE A 210 -7.53 -1.64 7.03
C PHE A 210 -8.60 -1.67 8.13
N PHE A 211 -9.32 -0.57 8.34
CA PHE A 211 -10.38 -0.50 9.36
C PHE A 211 -11.72 -1.10 8.92
N SER A 212 -11.81 -1.60 7.69
CA SER A 212 -13.02 -2.21 7.16
C SER A 212 -13.16 -3.71 7.45
N GLY A 213 -14.32 -4.28 7.10
CA GLY A 213 -14.52 -5.74 7.09
C GLY A 213 -13.66 -6.51 6.06
N TYR A 214 -13.02 -5.83 5.11
CA TYR A 214 -12.29 -6.45 3.99
C TYR A 214 -10.77 -6.42 4.15
N CYS A 215 -10.26 -6.27 5.37
CA CYS A 215 -8.82 -6.29 5.59
C CYS A 215 -8.23 -7.69 5.34
N PRO A 216 -7.12 -7.82 4.59
CA PRO A 216 -6.46 -9.10 4.31
C PRO A 216 -6.05 -9.93 5.55
N LEU A 217 -5.98 -9.28 6.72
CA LEU A 217 -5.64 -9.91 8.01
C LEU A 217 -6.77 -10.76 8.61
N TRP A 218 -8.04 -10.50 8.26
CA TRP A 218 -9.17 -11.29 8.76
C TRP A 218 -10.17 -11.70 7.67
N TYR A 219 -10.16 -11.06 6.51
CA TYR A 219 -11.08 -11.36 5.43
C TYR A 219 -10.58 -12.46 4.48
N GLY A 220 -11.51 -13.25 3.93
CA GLY A 220 -11.26 -14.16 2.82
C GLY A 220 -10.35 -15.34 3.15
N TYR A 221 -10.33 -15.81 4.40
CA TYR A 221 -9.56 -17.00 4.82
C TYR A 221 -10.12 -18.31 4.28
N SER A 222 -11.43 -18.38 4.02
CA SER A 222 -12.08 -19.49 3.32
C SER A 222 -11.82 -19.48 1.79
N GLY A 223 -11.22 -18.41 1.26
CA GLY A 223 -11.00 -18.23 -0.17
C GLY A 223 -9.76 -18.95 -0.72
N LYS A 224 -9.54 -18.81 -2.02
CA LYS A 224 -8.45 -19.43 -2.80
C LYS A 224 -7.21 -18.53 -2.90
N LEU A 225 -7.01 -17.59 -1.97
CA LEU A 225 -5.89 -16.66 -1.95
C LEU A 225 -4.60 -17.31 -1.42
N LYS A 226 -3.52 -17.27 -2.19
CA LYS A 226 -2.23 -17.80 -1.75
C LYS A 226 -1.67 -17.03 -0.55
N TRP A 227 -1.02 -17.72 0.39
CA TRP A 227 -0.48 -17.10 1.61
C TRP A 227 0.53 -15.97 1.34
N LEU A 228 1.49 -16.16 0.42
CA LEU A 228 2.43 -15.11 0.04
C LEU A 228 1.74 -13.90 -0.62
N GLN A 229 0.66 -14.15 -1.39
CA GLN A 229 -0.14 -13.07 -1.98
C GLN A 229 -0.90 -12.31 -0.88
N ARG A 230 -1.43 -13.02 0.12
CA ARG A 230 -2.05 -12.39 1.30
C ARG A 230 -1.05 -11.49 2.02
N LEU A 231 0.18 -11.95 2.26
CA LEU A 231 1.23 -11.13 2.85
C LEU A 231 1.49 -9.86 2.03
N ALA A 232 1.56 -9.97 0.70
CA ALA A 232 1.73 -8.81 -0.18
C ALA A 232 0.57 -7.81 -0.10
N TYR A 233 -0.68 -8.30 -0.04
CA TYR A 233 -1.85 -7.46 0.18
C TYR A 233 -1.80 -6.80 1.56
N THR A 234 -1.54 -7.55 2.62
CA THR A 234 -1.37 -7.01 3.97
C THR A 234 -0.33 -5.89 3.99
N ASN A 235 0.85 -6.11 3.41
CA ASN A 235 1.90 -5.10 3.32
C ASN A 235 1.42 -3.83 2.59
N SER A 236 0.63 -3.99 1.53
CA SER A 236 0.05 -2.87 0.75
C SER A 236 -1.10 -2.14 1.46
N ILE A 237 -1.67 -2.74 2.51
CA ILE A 237 -2.73 -2.14 3.33
C ILE A 237 -2.17 -1.51 4.61
N VAL A 238 -1.14 -2.10 5.23
CA VAL A 238 -0.57 -1.58 6.48
C VAL A 238 0.56 -0.57 6.30
N TYR A 239 1.05 -0.36 5.07
CA TYR A 239 2.20 0.53 4.84
C TYR A 239 2.05 1.95 5.42
N PRO A 240 0.87 2.61 5.46
CA PRO A 240 0.77 3.96 6.01
C PRO A 240 1.11 4.01 7.50
N PHE A 241 0.84 2.94 8.26
CA PHE A 241 1.09 2.87 9.70
C PHE A 241 2.57 2.87 10.06
N THR A 242 3.46 2.54 9.10
CA THR A 242 4.92 2.67 9.28
C THR A 242 5.36 4.13 9.48
N SER A 243 4.50 5.11 9.16
CA SER A 243 4.75 6.54 9.38
C SER A 243 4.97 6.91 10.85
N ILE A 244 4.26 6.28 11.78
CA ILE A 244 4.36 6.58 13.22
C ILE A 244 5.75 6.22 13.75
N PRO A 245 6.24 4.96 13.64
CA PRO A 245 7.58 4.63 14.07
C PRO A 245 8.66 5.38 13.28
N LEU A 246 8.43 5.66 12.00
CA LEU A 246 9.36 6.46 11.19
C LEU A 246 9.50 7.90 11.71
N LEU A 247 8.39 8.56 12.08
CA LEU A 247 8.43 9.91 12.66
C LEU A 247 9.24 9.93 13.96
N ILE A 248 9.02 8.93 14.83
CA ILE A 248 9.77 8.77 16.07
C ILE A 248 11.26 8.55 15.75
N TYR A 249 11.58 7.64 14.83
CA TYR A 249 12.94 7.37 14.39
C TYR A 249 13.66 8.62 13.86
N CYS A 250 13.00 9.45 13.06
CA CYS A 250 13.58 10.69 12.54
C CYS A 250 13.72 11.80 13.59
N THR A 251 12.99 11.72 14.70
CA THR A 251 13.03 12.69 15.80
C THR A 251 14.10 12.36 16.84
N ILE A 252 14.35 11.06 17.07
CA ILE A 252 15.31 10.55 18.07
C ILE A 252 16.70 11.21 17.96
N PRO A 253 17.36 11.30 16.79
CA PRO A 253 18.70 11.85 16.69
C PRO A 253 18.80 13.30 17.19
N ALA A 254 17.78 14.12 16.89
CA ALA A 254 17.74 15.50 17.34
C ALA A 254 17.60 15.59 18.86
N VAL A 255 16.73 14.77 19.46
CA VAL A 255 16.57 14.70 20.92
C VAL A 255 17.87 14.24 21.60
N CYS A 256 18.56 13.24 21.04
CA CYS A 256 19.85 12.77 21.55
C CYS A 256 20.95 13.84 21.50
N LEU A 257 20.94 14.69 20.46
CA LEU A 257 21.87 15.81 20.34
C LEU A 257 21.55 16.93 21.34
N MET A 258 20.28 17.27 21.52
CA MET A 258 19.87 18.34 22.44
C MET A 258 20.00 17.96 23.92
N THR A 259 19.69 16.72 24.28
CA THR A 259 19.70 16.27 25.68
C THR A 259 21.06 15.78 26.16
N GLY A 260 22.03 15.63 25.26
CA GLY A 260 23.33 15.02 25.57
C GLY A 260 23.28 13.52 25.85
N LYS A 261 22.10 12.91 26.00
CA LYS A 261 21.94 11.48 26.26
C LYS A 261 22.03 10.68 24.96
N PHE A 262 22.76 9.57 24.98
CA PHE A 262 22.79 8.61 23.88
C PHE A 262 21.92 7.41 24.27
N ILE A 263 20.89 7.11 23.45
CA ILE A 263 19.92 6.05 23.76
C ILE A 263 20.58 4.66 23.67
N ILE A 264 21.57 4.49 22.80
CA ILE A 264 22.30 3.23 22.64
C ILE A 264 23.48 3.22 23.62
N PRO A 265 23.62 2.23 24.52
CA PRO A 265 24.80 2.11 25.35
C PRO A 265 26.05 1.81 24.49
N THR A 266 27.24 2.03 25.02
CA THR A 266 28.48 1.63 24.34
C THR A 266 28.42 0.15 23.99
N LEU A 267 28.44 -0.16 22.69
CA LEU A 267 28.28 -1.52 22.18
C LEU A 267 29.50 -2.37 22.60
N SER A 268 29.24 -3.60 23.04
CA SER A 268 30.32 -4.59 23.21
C SER A 268 30.93 -4.93 21.85
N ASN A 269 32.13 -5.53 21.85
CA ASN A 269 32.79 -5.99 20.61
C ASN A 269 31.87 -6.92 19.81
N LEU A 270 31.17 -7.83 20.50
CA LEU A 270 30.20 -8.73 19.87
C LEU A 270 29.02 -7.98 19.24
N ALA A 271 28.42 -7.03 19.96
CA ALA A 271 27.28 -6.26 19.46
C ALA A 271 27.67 -5.39 18.25
N SER A 272 28.90 -4.85 18.25
CA SER A 272 29.45 -4.09 17.13
C SER A 272 29.61 -4.96 15.88
N ILE A 273 30.10 -6.19 16.02
CA ILE A 273 30.22 -7.15 14.90
C ILE A 273 28.84 -7.47 14.31
N TRP A 274 27.84 -7.77 15.15
CA TRP A 274 26.47 -8.02 14.69
C TRP A 274 25.88 -6.82 13.96
N LEU A 275 26.11 -5.61 14.47
CA LEU A 275 25.65 -4.38 13.82
C LEU A 275 26.30 -4.18 12.45
N MET A 276 27.62 -4.39 12.34
CA MET A 276 28.31 -4.31 11.04
C MET A 276 27.80 -5.38 10.07
N ALA A 277 27.63 -6.62 10.53
CA ALA A 277 27.13 -7.72 9.70
C ALA A 277 25.72 -7.40 9.16
N LEU A 278 24.86 -6.80 9.97
CA LEU A 278 23.54 -6.34 9.56
C LEU A 278 23.61 -5.26 8.48
N PHE A 279 24.44 -4.22 8.65
CA PHE A 279 24.60 -3.18 7.63
C PHE A 279 25.16 -3.73 6.32
N ILE A 280 26.17 -4.60 6.38
CA ILE A 280 26.74 -5.27 5.20
C ILE A 280 25.67 -6.11 4.51
N SER A 281 24.89 -6.88 5.27
CA SER A 281 23.79 -7.69 4.73
C SER A 281 22.75 -6.85 3.98
N ILE A 282 22.34 -5.71 4.55
CA ILE A 282 21.39 -4.79 3.91
C ILE A 282 21.96 -4.24 2.59
N ILE A 283 23.21 -3.78 2.60
CA ILE A 283 23.87 -3.23 1.40
C ILE A 283 24.00 -4.30 0.31
N LEU A 284 24.46 -5.51 0.66
CA LEU A 284 24.60 -6.61 -0.30
C LEU A 284 23.25 -7.03 -0.88
N THR A 285 22.20 -7.08 -0.06
CA THR A 285 20.84 -7.40 -0.51
C THR A 285 20.34 -6.37 -1.51
N CYS A 286 20.52 -5.07 -1.22
CA CYS A 286 20.16 -4.00 -2.14
C CYS A 286 20.93 -4.09 -3.47
N VAL A 287 22.24 -4.35 -3.43
CA VAL A 287 23.05 -4.51 -4.65
C VAL A 287 22.58 -5.69 -5.50
N LEU A 288 22.26 -6.82 -4.88
CA LEU A 288 21.73 -8.00 -5.58
C LEU A 288 20.36 -7.72 -6.21
N GLU A 289 19.46 -7.05 -5.49
CA GLU A 289 18.14 -6.67 -5.98
C GLU A 289 18.22 -5.71 -7.18
N LEU A 290 19.08 -4.68 -7.10
CA LEU A 290 19.29 -3.73 -8.19
C LEU A 290 19.89 -4.42 -9.43
N ARG A 291 20.81 -5.37 -9.24
CA ARG A 291 21.41 -6.14 -10.33
C ARG A 291 20.37 -6.95 -11.11
N TRP A 292 19.45 -7.63 -10.43
CA TRP A 292 18.43 -8.44 -11.10
C TRP A 292 17.30 -7.60 -11.69
N SER A 293 16.93 -6.49 -11.04
CA SER A 293 15.84 -5.63 -11.49
C SER A 293 16.24 -4.71 -12.65
N GLY A 294 17.53 -4.40 -12.80
CA GLY A 294 18.06 -3.45 -13.80
C GLY A 294 17.74 -1.99 -13.45
N VAL A 295 17.38 -1.70 -12.21
CA VAL A 295 17.03 -0.35 -11.73
C VAL A 295 18.32 0.41 -11.37
N SER A 296 18.36 1.70 -11.69
CA SER A 296 19.51 2.53 -11.34
C SER A 296 19.56 2.82 -9.82
N ILE A 297 20.76 2.90 -9.25
CA ILE A 297 20.94 3.25 -7.83
C ILE A 297 20.35 4.63 -7.50
N GLN A 298 20.37 5.55 -8.48
CA GLN A 298 19.82 6.89 -8.32
C GLN A 298 18.30 6.85 -8.19
N ASP A 299 17.62 6.03 -8.99
CA ASP A 299 16.17 5.87 -8.91
C ASP A 299 15.74 5.19 -7.61
N TRP A 300 16.49 4.18 -7.17
CA TRP A 300 16.27 3.53 -5.87
C TRP A 300 16.40 4.53 -4.72
N TRP A 301 17.51 5.29 -4.69
CA TRP A 301 17.73 6.29 -3.65
C TRP A 301 16.66 7.39 -3.64
N ARG A 302 16.25 7.87 -4.82
CA ARG A 302 15.16 8.86 -4.94
C ARG A 302 13.83 8.30 -4.45
N ASN A 303 13.58 7.00 -4.64
CA ASN A 303 12.40 6.33 -4.12
C ASN A 303 12.43 6.26 -2.59
N GLU A 304 13.56 5.90 -1.98
CA GLU A 304 13.74 5.89 -0.51
C GLU A 304 13.52 7.28 0.10
N GLN A 305 14.13 8.32 -0.50
CA GLN A 305 13.91 9.71 -0.07
C GLN A 305 12.42 10.09 -0.16
N PHE A 306 11.75 9.73 -1.25
CA PHE A 306 10.33 10.00 -1.42
C PHE A 306 9.46 9.21 -0.44
N TRP A 307 9.82 7.96 -0.13
CA TRP A 307 9.16 7.14 0.89
C TRP A 307 9.26 7.79 2.28
N VAL A 308 10.45 8.27 2.68
CA VAL A 308 10.61 8.97 3.96
C VAL A 308 9.77 10.25 3.99
N ILE A 309 9.82 11.07 2.94
CA ILE A 309 9.04 12.32 2.84
C ILE A 309 7.54 12.01 2.92
N GLY A 310 7.03 11.05 2.15
CA GLY A 310 5.62 10.63 2.18
C GLY A 310 5.21 10.03 3.52
N GLY A 311 6.10 9.26 4.16
CA GLY A 311 5.92 8.66 5.47
C GLY A 311 5.71 9.69 6.56
N VAL A 312 6.63 10.65 6.71
CA VAL A 312 6.53 11.68 7.74
C VAL A 312 5.45 12.75 7.45
N SER A 313 4.87 12.76 6.24
CA SER A 313 3.81 13.70 5.83
C SER A 313 2.48 12.99 5.55
N ALA A 314 2.22 12.66 4.28
CA ALA A 314 0.96 12.16 3.77
C ALA A 314 0.46 10.91 4.51
N HIS A 315 1.34 9.93 4.77
CA HIS A 315 0.95 8.70 5.47
C HIS A 315 0.55 8.99 6.92
N LEU A 316 1.32 9.84 7.62
CA LEU A 316 1.02 10.25 8.99
C LEU A 316 -0.36 10.90 9.09
N PHE A 317 -0.66 11.86 8.22
CA PHE A 317 -1.97 12.51 8.16
C PHE A 317 -3.09 11.52 7.83
N ALA A 318 -2.89 10.61 6.87
CA ALA A 318 -3.88 9.60 6.52
C ALA A 318 -4.23 8.69 7.69
N VAL A 319 -3.22 8.22 8.44
CA VAL A 319 -3.44 7.35 9.61
C VAL A 319 -4.26 8.06 10.68
N PHE A 320 -3.91 9.31 11.02
CA PHE A 320 -4.69 10.09 11.98
C PHE A 320 -6.12 10.36 11.50
N GLN A 321 -6.31 10.67 10.21
CA GLN A 321 -7.64 10.86 9.64
C GLN A 321 -8.47 9.57 9.67
N GLY A 322 -7.88 8.43 9.34
CA GLY A 322 -8.53 7.13 9.44
C GLY A 322 -8.94 6.78 10.87
N LEU A 323 -8.06 7.00 11.85
CA LEU A 323 -8.37 6.81 13.27
C LEU A 323 -9.51 7.71 13.75
N LEU A 324 -9.51 8.99 13.36
CA LEU A 324 -10.58 9.93 13.71
C LEU A 324 -11.93 9.54 13.07
N LYS A 325 -11.89 9.05 11.82
CA LYS A 325 -13.09 8.55 11.12
C LYS A 325 -13.69 7.34 11.83
N VAL A 326 -12.87 6.39 12.28
CA VAL A 326 -13.31 5.24 13.09
C VAL A 326 -13.87 5.69 14.44
N ALA A 327 -13.36 6.77 15.01
CA ALA A 327 -13.88 7.36 16.25
C ALA A 327 -15.19 8.17 16.07
N GLY A 328 -15.79 8.18 14.88
CA GLY A 328 -17.06 8.85 14.60
C GLY A 328 -16.95 10.36 14.34
N VAL A 329 -15.74 10.87 14.06
CA VAL A 329 -15.54 12.28 13.68
C VAL A 329 -15.54 12.38 12.15
N ASP A 330 -16.48 13.15 11.60
CA ASP A 330 -16.52 13.46 10.17
C ASP A 330 -15.30 14.28 9.76
N THR A 331 -14.28 13.61 9.25
CA THR A 331 -13.03 14.23 8.81
C THR A 331 -13.16 14.76 7.38
N ASN A 332 -14.01 15.77 7.17
CA ASN A 332 -14.02 16.56 5.93
C ASN A 332 -12.84 17.54 5.87
N PHE A 333 -11.64 17.08 6.21
CA PHE A 333 -10.42 17.89 6.13
C PHE A 333 -9.93 17.88 4.67
N THR A 334 -10.64 18.65 3.83
CA THR A 334 -10.15 19.00 2.51
C THR A 334 -8.89 19.84 2.69
N VAL A 335 -7.71 19.21 2.59
CA VAL A 335 -6.42 19.89 2.60
C VAL A 335 -6.38 20.79 1.36
N ARG A 336 -6.90 22.01 1.50
CA ARG A 336 -7.01 22.96 0.40
C ARG A 336 -5.66 23.63 0.23
N ALA A 337 -5.00 23.42 -0.90
CA ALA A 337 -3.86 24.23 -1.29
C ALA A 337 -4.32 25.70 -1.35
N LYS A 338 -3.57 26.60 -0.73
CA LYS A 338 -3.84 28.04 -0.81
C LYS A 338 -3.57 28.46 -2.26
N SER A 339 -4.62 28.75 -3.03
CA SER A 339 -4.53 29.17 -4.42
C SER A 339 -3.85 30.53 -4.50
N ALA A 340 -2.66 30.58 -5.11
CA ALA A 340 -2.02 31.82 -5.53
C ALA A 340 -2.43 32.10 -6.99
N ASN A 341 -2.89 33.33 -7.24
CA ASN A 341 -3.53 33.83 -8.45
C ASN A 341 -2.81 33.48 -9.77
N ASP A 342 -3.64 33.22 -10.78
CA ASP A 342 -3.39 32.77 -12.16
C ASP A 342 -2.19 33.38 -12.89
N THR A 343 -1.31 32.53 -13.43
CA THR A 343 -0.60 32.71 -14.72
C THR A 343 -0.09 31.36 -15.26
N ALA A 344 -0.42 31.05 -16.52
CA ALA A 344 -0.70 29.71 -17.02
C ALA A 344 0.48 28.75 -17.34
N PHE A 345 1.75 29.07 -17.07
CA PHE A 345 2.85 28.10 -17.31
C PHE A 345 3.99 28.16 -16.29
N GLY A 346 4.16 29.27 -15.57
CA GLY A 346 5.15 29.39 -14.48
C GLY A 346 4.75 28.66 -13.19
N GLN A 347 3.45 28.37 -13.00
CA GLN A 347 2.90 27.80 -11.78
C GLN A 347 3.07 26.28 -11.61
N LEU A 348 3.33 25.52 -12.68
CA LEU A 348 3.55 24.06 -12.58
C LEU A 348 4.80 23.71 -11.75
N TYR A 349 5.74 24.67 -11.61
CA TYR A 349 6.96 24.54 -10.82
C TYR A 349 6.94 25.35 -9.52
N LEU A 350 5.85 26.07 -9.21
CA LEU A 350 5.74 26.85 -7.97
C LEU A 350 5.38 25.93 -6.81
N PHE A 351 6.22 25.98 -5.77
CA PHE A 351 5.99 25.29 -4.52
C PHE A 351 4.68 25.77 -3.87
N LYS A 352 3.69 24.89 -3.74
CA LYS A 352 2.43 25.18 -3.06
C LYS A 352 2.55 24.78 -1.59
N TRP A 353 2.47 25.75 -0.69
CA TRP A 353 2.48 25.49 0.75
C TRP A 353 1.18 24.78 1.16
N THR A 354 1.30 23.64 1.84
CA THR A 354 0.18 22.85 2.34
C THR A 354 0.48 22.33 3.75
N THR A 355 -0.54 21.99 4.52
CA THR A 355 -0.38 21.49 5.91
C THR A 355 0.43 20.19 5.98
N LEU A 356 0.44 19.41 4.90
CA LEU A 356 1.25 18.19 4.76
C LEU A 356 2.76 18.46 4.88
N LEU A 357 3.20 19.69 4.63
CA LEU A 357 4.63 20.04 4.66
C LEU A 357 5.11 20.42 6.06
N ILE A 358 4.19 20.63 7.01
CA ILE A 358 4.52 21.03 8.37
C ILE A 358 5.42 20.00 9.05
N PRO A 359 5.08 18.68 9.14
CA PRO A 359 5.95 17.74 9.83
C PRO A 359 7.34 17.58 9.21
N PRO A 360 7.51 17.45 7.86
CA PRO A 360 8.83 17.48 7.24
C PRO A 360 9.62 18.75 7.57
N THR A 361 9.01 19.94 7.51
CA THR A 361 9.72 21.19 7.87
C THR A 361 10.15 21.21 9.33
N SER A 362 9.28 20.81 10.26
CA SER A 362 9.58 20.76 11.68
C SER A 362 10.71 19.78 11.99
N LEU A 363 10.72 18.60 11.33
CA LEU A 363 11.78 17.61 11.48
C LEU A 363 13.15 18.14 11.02
N VAL A 364 13.18 18.85 9.89
CA VAL A 364 14.43 19.46 9.41
C VAL A 364 14.91 20.51 10.40
N ILE A 365 14.05 21.43 10.83
CA ILE A 365 14.41 22.49 11.77
C ILE A 365 14.91 21.88 13.08
N LEU A 366 14.21 20.90 13.62
CA LEU A 366 14.58 20.22 14.86
C LEU A 366 15.94 19.53 14.76
N ASN A 367 16.21 18.81 13.66
CA ASN A 367 17.51 18.17 13.45
C ASN A 367 18.63 19.20 13.24
N MET A 368 18.37 20.30 12.52
CA MET A 368 19.35 21.38 12.34
C MET A 368 19.70 22.07 13.67
N VAL A 369 18.69 22.39 14.48
CA VAL A 369 18.89 22.96 15.83
C VAL A 369 19.65 21.97 16.72
N GLY A 370 19.28 20.69 16.67
CA GLY A 370 19.99 19.64 17.40
C GLY A 370 21.47 19.56 17.01
N ILE A 371 21.80 19.62 15.72
CA ILE A 371 23.19 19.62 15.24
C ILE A 371 23.96 20.83 15.79
N VAL A 372 23.40 22.04 15.70
CA VAL A 372 24.03 23.26 16.21
C VAL A 372 24.27 23.17 17.72
N ALA A 373 23.26 22.74 18.48
CA ALA A 373 23.36 22.55 19.93
C ALA A 373 24.40 21.48 20.29
N GLY A 374 24.39 20.34 19.59
CA GLY A 374 25.34 19.25 19.82
C GLY A 374 26.79 19.62 19.49
N ILE A 375 27.03 20.39 18.42
CA ILE A 375 28.37 20.91 18.09
C ILE A 375 28.83 21.88 19.19
N SER A 376 27.96 22.78 19.63
CA SER A 376 28.28 23.75 20.69
C SER A 376 28.63 23.04 22.00
N ASP A 377 27.87 22.01 22.38
CA ASP A 377 28.12 21.22 23.58
C ASP A 377 29.44 20.43 23.51
N ALA A 378 29.70 19.75 22.38
CA ALA A 378 30.93 18.97 22.17
C ALA A 378 32.20 19.85 22.18
N ILE A 379 32.11 21.09 21.68
CA ILE A 379 33.23 22.05 21.72
C ILE A 379 33.49 22.52 23.16
N ASN A 380 32.44 22.71 23.96
CA ASN A 380 32.56 23.23 25.33
C ASN A 380 32.97 22.16 26.35
N ASN A 381 32.56 20.91 26.17
CA ASN A 381 32.83 19.80 27.11
C ASN A 381 34.14 19.04 26.83
N GLY A 382 34.89 19.41 25.79
CA GLY A 382 36.19 18.82 25.48
C GLY A 382 36.12 17.46 24.74
N TYR A 383 37.31 16.90 24.48
CA TYR A 383 37.51 15.78 23.53
C TYR A 383 36.81 14.47 23.93
N ASP A 384 36.50 14.26 25.21
CA ASP A 384 35.91 13.01 25.71
C ASP A 384 34.48 12.76 25.18
N SER A 385 33.77 13.81 24.77
CA SER A 385 32.41 13.74 24.24
C SER A 385 32.32 13.45 22.73
N TRP A 386 33.45 13.51 22.00
CA TRP A 386 33.45 13.50 20.53
C TRP A 386 33.02 12.16 19.94
N GLY A 387 33.39 11.04 20.57
CA GLY A 387 32.98 9.71 20.10
C GLY A 387 31.46 9.52 20.07
N SER A 388 30.79 9.86 21.19
CA SER A 388 29.32 9.79 21.27
C SER A 388 28.64 10.83 20.37
N PHE A 389 29.25 12.01 20.23
CA PHE A 389 28.76 13.07 19.34
C PHE A 389 28.72 12.63 17.88
N PHE A 390 29.77 12.00 17.34
CA PHE A 390 29.80 11.58 15.93
C PHE A 390 28.69 10.59 15.57
N GLY A 391 28.37 9.65 16.46
CA GLY A 391 27.25 8.73 16.24
C GLY A 391 25.90 9.45 16.13
N LYS A 392 25.64 10.40 17.04
CA LYS A 392 24.41 11.21 17.03
C LYS A 392 24.34 12.11 15.80
N LEU A 393 25.45 12.76 15.45
CA LEU A 393 25.59 13.61 14.28
C LEU A 393 25.30 12.83 13.00
N PHE A 394 25.86 11.62 12.87
CA PHE A 394 25.63 10.75 11.70
C PHE A 394 24.14 10.46 11.47
N PHE A 395 23.41 10.05 12.51
CA PHE A 395 21.97 9.76 12.38
C PHE A 395 21.15 11.03 12.07
N SER A 396 21.50 12.18 12.65
CA SER A 396 20.80 13.43 12.33
C SER A 396 21.05 13.88 10.88
N LEU A 397 22.29 13.77 10.40
CA LEU A 397 22.64 14.03 9.01
C LEU A 397 21.95 13.04 8.05
N TRP A 398 21.84 11.76 8.43
CA TRP A 398 21.13 10.76 7.64
C TRP A 398 19.67 11.14 7.39
N VAL A 399 18.98 11.65 8.41
CA VAL A 399 17.60 12.17 8.30
C VAL A 399 17.55 13.39 7.37
N ILE A 400 18.45 14.35 7.53
CA ILE A 400 18.51 15.55 6.67
C ILE A 400 18.78 15.18 5.21
N VAL A 401 19.67 14.21 4.97
CA VAL A 401 19.99 13.71 3.63
C VAL A 401 18.76 13.05 2.96
N HIS A 402 17.93 12.34 3.72
CA HIS A 402 16.67 11.81 3.19
C HIS A 402 15.66 12.91 2.85
N LEU A 403 15.61 13.97 3.67
CA LEU A 403 14.73 15.13 3.46
C LEU A 403 15.33 16.20 2.53
N TYR A 404 16.54 16.00 2.00
CA TYR A 404 17.23 16.97 1.16
C TYR A 404 16.46 17.34 -0.12
N PRO A 405 15.84 16.41 -0.87
CA PRO A 405 15.04 16.78 -2.04
C PRO A 405 13.87 17.68 -1.68
N PHE A 406 13.26 17.46 -0.51
CA PHE A 406 12.21 18.32 0.02
C PHE A 406 12.75 19.73 0.33
N LEU A 407 13.91 19.84 0.99
CA LEU A 407 14.57 21.12 1.24
C LEU A 407 14.90 21.87 -0.04
N LYS A 408 15.45 21.17 -1.04
CA LYS A 408 15.74 21.73 -2.35
C LYS A 408 14.47 22.20 -3.06
N GLY A 409 13.35 21.50 -2.87
CA GLY A 409 12.04 21.92 -3.35
C GLY A 409 11.52 23.20 -2.67
N LEU A 410 11.71 23.33 -1.36
CA LEU A 410 11.31 24.50 -0.57
C LEU A 410 12.13 25.76 -0.94
N MET A 411 13.43 25.58 -1.20
CA MET A 411 14.34 26.68 -1.56
C MET A 411 14.11 27.24 -2.96
N GLY A 412 13.20 26.65 -3.74
CA GLY A 412 12.79 27.15 -5.05
C GLY A 412 13.90 27.11 -6.10
N ARG A 413 13.56 27.54 -7.30
CA ARG A 413 14.46 27.56 -8.47
C ARG A 413 15.36 28.81 -8.49
N GLN A 414 15.91 29.23 -7.35
CA GLN A 414 16.90 30.31 -7.32
C GLN A 414 18.32 29.73 -7.42
N ASN A 415 18.94 29.95 -8.58
CA ASN A 415 20.30 29.53 -8.91
C ASN A 415 21.34 30.16 -7.97
N ARG A 416 22.27 29.32 -7.48
CA ARG A 416 23.58 29.62 -6.85
C ARG A 416 23.65 30.49 -5.57
N THR A 417 22.81 31.49 -5.38
CA THR A 417 22.88 32.39 -4.20
C THR A 417 22.29 31.84 -2.88
N PRO A 418 21.29 30.93 -2.84
CA PRO A 418 20.70 30.55 -1.55
C PRO A 418 21.62 29.65 -0.70
N THR A 419 22.47 28.84 -1.33
CA THR A 419 23.36 27.93 -0.59
C THR A 419 24.41 28.69 0.24
N ILE A 420 24.98 29.76 -0.31
CA ILE A 420 25.99 30.57 0.38
C ILE A 420 25.37 31.27 1.60
N VAL A 421 24.18 31.86 1.43
CA VAL A 421 23.46 32.52 2.54
C VAL A 421 23.10 31.50 3.63
N VAL A 422 22.64 30.31 3.26
CA VAL A 422 22.35 29.23 4.22
C VAL A 422 23.61 28.82 4.98
N LEU A 423 24.74 28.64 4.31
CA LEU A 423 26.01 28.31 4.96
C LEU A 423 26.45 29.39 5.95
N TRP A 424 26.36 30.67 5.59
CA TRP A 424 26.66 31.77 6.50
C TRP A 424 25.70 31.84 7.69
N SER A 425 24.40 31.58 7.47
CA SER A 425 23.42 31.55 8.55
C SER A 425 23.69 30.41 9.55
N ILE A 426 24.10 29.23 9.08
CA ILE A 426 24.51 28.11 9.92
C ILE A 426 25.77 28.47 10.73
N PHE A 427 26.78 29.05 10.06
CA PHE A 427 28.00 29.48 10.74
C PHE A 427 27.70 30.51 11.84
N LEU A 428 26.92 31.54 11.54
CA LEU A 428 26.52 32.55 12.52
C LEU A 428 25.70 31.95 13.67
N ALA A 429 24.81 30.99 13.39
CA ALA A 429 24.04 30.29 14.43
C ALA A 429 24.94 29.47 15.37
N ILE A 430 25.98 28.81 14.85
CA ILE A 430 26.98 28.10 15.66
C ILE A 430 27.74 29.08 16.55
N VAL A 431 28.23 30.19 15.99
CA VAL A 431 28.95 31.23 16.75
C VAL A 431 28.06 31.81 17.85
N PHE A 432 26.80 32.16 17.52
CA PHE A 432 25.84 32.68 18.49
C PHE A 432 25.55 31.66 19.60
N SER A 433 25.31 30.39 19.26
CA SER A 433 25.10 29.32 20.23
C SER A 433 26.31 29.13 21.16
N MET A 434 27.53 29.18 20.62
CA MET A 434 28.75 29.08 21.43
C MET A 434 28.90 30.25 22.40
N ILE A 435 28.65 31.48 21.92
CA ILE A 435 28.68 32.69 22.74
C ILE A 435 27.61 32.58 23.83
N TRP A 436 26.40 32.17 23.47
CA TRP A 436 25.29 31.98 24.41
C TRP A 436 25.69 31.00 25.51
N VAL A 437 26.14 29.79 25.19
CA VAL A 437 26.52 28.78 26.22
C VAL A 437 27.65 29.27 27.13
N ARG A 438 28.57 30.11 26.62
CA ARG A 438 29.65 30.68 27.45
C ARG A 438 29.20 31.86 28.32
N ILE A 439 28.23 32.63 27.87
CA ILE A 439 27.67 33.77 28.61
C ILE A 439 26.60 33.31 29.60
N ASP A 440 25.87 32.23 29.29
CA ASP A 440 24.68 31.81 30.01
C ASP A 440 24.95 31.63 31.51
N ILE A 441 24.37 32.53 32.30
CA ILE A 441 24.53 32.61 33.75
C ILE A 441 23.71 31.50 34.43
N PHE A 442 22.79 30.86 33.70
CA PHE A 442 21.81 29.89 34.23
C PHE A 442 22.25 28.43 34.16
N LEU A 443 23.36 28.11 33.47
CA LEU A 443 23.97 26.77 33.57
C LEU A 443 24.89 26.72 34.81
N PRO A 444 24.76 25.72 35.69
CA PRO A 444 25.64 25.60 36.85
C PRO A 444 27.06 25.43 36.34
N LYS A 445 27.90 26.45 36.56
CA LYS A 445 29.35 26.34 36.35
C LYS A 445 29.82 25.14 37.14
N GLN A 446 30.41 24.14 36.48
CA GLN A 446 31.05 23.04 37.20
C GLN A 446 32.16 23.62 38.08
N THR A 447 31.87 23.79 39.36
CA THR A 447 32.90 23.98 40.37
C THR A 447 33.66 22.67 40.40
N GLY A 448 34.88 22.67 39.85
CA GLY A 448 35.81 21.57 40.02
C GLY A 448 35.96 21.19 41.50
N PRO A 449 36.52 20.01 41.82
CA PRO A 449 36.69 19.59 43.20
C PRO A 449 37.41 20.69 44.00
N VAL A 450 36.93 20.96 45.21
CA VAL A 450 37.54 21.93 46.12
C VAL A 450 38.99 21.51 46.36
N LEU A 451 39.93 22.16 45.69
CA LEU A 451 41.35 21.93 45.87
C LEU A 451 41.73 22.38 47.27
N LYS A 452 41.87 21.43 48.21
CA LYS A 452 42.54 21.67 49.48
C LYS A 452 44.02 21.76 49.24
N GLN A 453 44.64 22.80 49.79
CA GLN A 453 46.08 22.99 49.79
C GLN A 453 46.73 21.77 50.47
N CYS A 454 47.39 20.91 49.68
CA CYS A 454 48.24 19.87 50.23
C CYS A 454 49.40 20.61 50.89
N GLY A 455 49.53 20.52 52.22
CA GLY A 455 50.49 21.27 53.05
C GLY A 455 51.97 20.92 52.81
N ILE A 456 52.32 20.51 51.59
CA ILE A 456 53.67 20.21 51.15
C ILE A 456 54.16 21.44 50.39
N LYS A 457 55.18 22.12 50.92
CA LYS A 457 55.96 23.09 50.16
C LYS A 457 56.78 22.30 49.14
N CYS A 458 56.42 22.42 47.85
CA CYS A 458 57.26 21.97 46.75
C CYS A 458 58.48 22.89 46.60
#